data_AF-A0A8J1TXK2-F1
#
_entry.id   AF-A0A8J1TXK2-F1
#
_cell.length_a   1.000
_cell.length_b   1.000
_cell.length_c   1.000
_cell.angle_alpha   90.00
_cell.angle_beta   90.00
_cell.angle_gamma   90.00
#
_symmetry.space_group_name_H-M   'P 1'
#
loop_
_entity.id
_entity.type
_entity.pdbx_description
1 polymer ?
#
loop_
_entity_poly.entity_id
_entity_poly.type
_entity_poly.pdbx_seq_one_letter_code
_entity_poly.pdbx_strand_id
1 'polypeptide(L)'
;MNLQNPKVARVTSLDPAEFMYDLSDLDDTIDPSDAEFVDVLHTSWVSRVPKGHVDFYPNNGDTGHMMAVYYYTDSIKAKCRYTSYKCTNWKDFEAGKCATDCSNNSCNEMGHYASPDKARGRVYINVKDDAPYCR
;
A
#
# COMPACT_ATOMS: atom_id res chain seq x y z
N MET A 1 31.86 -6.07 -14.26
CA MET A 1 30.44 -5.70 -14.13
C MET A 1 30.38 -4.21 -13.85
N ASN A 2 29.82 -3.44 -14.78
CA ASN A 2 29.77 -1.98 -14.72
C ASN A 2 28.43 -1.58 -14.08
N LEU A 3 28.39 -1.39 -12.76
CA LEU A 3 27.19 -0.94 -12.05
C LEU A 3 27.21 0.58 -11.97
N GLN A 4 26.85 1.25 -13.08
CA GLN A 4 26.58 2.68 -13.06
C GLN A 4 25.16 2.89 -12.53
N ASN A 5 25.04 3.32 -11.27
CA ASN A 5 23.80 3.70 -10.57
C ASN A 5 22.69 2.63 -10.53
N PRO A 6 22.83 1.56 -9.72
CA PRO A 6 21.71 0.66 -9.47
C PRO A 6 20.57 1.40 -8.73
N LYS A 7 19.32 1.22 -9.18
CA LYS A 7 18.13 1.68 -8.45
C LYS A 7 18.07 1.01 -7.09
N VAL A 8 17.47 1.69 -6.12
CA VAL A 8 17.13 1.07 -4.84
C VAL A 8 16.12 -0.05 -5.08
N ALA A 9 16.30 -1.20 -4.42
CA ALA A 9 15.46 -2.39 -4.65
C ALA A 9 14.00 -2.16 -4.20
N ARG A 10 13.79 -1.44 -3.10
CA ARG A 10 12.45 -1.17 -2.57
C ARG A 10 12.37 0.16 -1.83
N VAL A 11 11.27 0.87 -2.05
CA VAL A 11 10.84 2.00 -1.22
C VAL A 11 9.43 1.72 -0.70
N THR A 12 9.22 1.87 0.61
CA THR A 12 7.89 1.84 1.20
C THR A 12 7.52 3.25 1.66
N SER A 13 6.43 3.80 1.13
CA SER A 13 5.90 5.09 1.53
C SER A 13 4.74 4.94 2.50
N LEU A 14 4.81 5.65 3.63
CA LEU A 14 3.85 5.58 4.72
C LEU A 14 3.03 6.87 4.76
N ASP A 15 1.83 6.82 4.21
CA ASP A 15 0.88 7.94 4.07
C ASP A 15 1.53 9.21 3.51
N PRO A 16 2.00 9.18 2.25
CA PRO A 16 2.75 10.29 1.67
C PRO A 16 1.94 11.59 1.73
N ALA A 17 2.59 12.69 2.10
CA ALA A 17 1.93 13.98 2.10
C ALA A 17 1.60 14.43 0.67
N GLU A 18 0.37 14.90 0.42
CA GLU A 18 -0.04 15.44 -0.90
C GLU A 18 -0.29 16.96 -0.88
N PHE A 19 -0.57 17.56 0.27
CA PHE A 19 -1.05 18.95 0.36
C PHE A 19 -0.03 20.04 -0.03
N MET A 20 1.25 19.69 -0.13
CA MET A 20 2.35 20.65 -0.39
C MET A 20 3.02 20.46 -1.75
N TYR A 21 2.58 19.49 -2.54
CA TYR A 21 3.25 19.12 -3.80
C TYR A 21 2.35 19.39 -5.00
N ASP A 22 2.96 19.77 -6.12
CA ASP A 22 2.25 19.82 -7.38
C ASP A 22 1.99 18.39 -7.86
N LEU A 23 0.76 17.90 -7.74
CA LEU A 23 0.38 16.56 -8.19
C LEU A 23 0.52 16.37 -9.71
N SER A 24 0.78 17.44 -10.47
CA SER A 24 1.10 17.39 -11.91
C SER A 24 2.60 17.27 -12.20
N ASP A 25 3.46 17.47 -11.20
CA ASP A 25 4.91 17.24 -11.28
C ASP A 25 5.29 15.93 -10.56
N LEU A 26 5.60 14.90 -11.35
CA LEU A 26 5.94 13.58 -10.84
C LEU A 26 7.34 13.53 -10.20
N ASP A 27 8.23 14.50 -10.48
CA ASP A 27 9.57 14.56 -9.87
C ASP A 27 9.52 15.08 -8.41
N ASP A 28 8.39 15.64 -7.98
CA ASP A 28 8.22 16.24 -6.66
C ASP A 28 7.59 15.28 -5.63
N THR A 29 7.18 14.07 -6.05
CA THR A 29 6.49 13.10 -5.19
C THR A 29 6.95 11.68 -5.46
N ILE A 30 6.80 10.77 -4.48
CA ILE A 30 7.10 9.35 -4.69
C ILE A 30 6.31 8.77 -5.88
N ASP A 31 7.01 8.06 -6.76
CA ASP A 31 6.42 7.37 -7.92
C ASP A 31 7.06 5.98 -8.15
N PRO A 32 6.45 5.11 -8.97
CA PRO A 32 7.01 3.79 -9.26
C PRO A 32 8.43 3.79 -9.84
N SER A 33 8.88 4.90 -10.42
CA SER A 33 10.22 5.04 -10.99
C SER A 33 11.32 5.19 -9.93
N ASP A 34 11.02 5.52 -8.68
CA ASP A 34 12.03 5.75 -7.64
C ASP A 34 12.77 4.49 -7.18
N ALA A 35 12.20 3.30 -7.41
CA ALA A 35 12.79 2.02 -7.01
C ALA A 35 12.38 0.88 -7.95
N GLU A 36 13.00 -0.30 -7.79
CA GLU A 36 12.54 -1.51 -8.48
C GLU A 36 11.13 -1.93 -8.00
N PHE A 37 10.82 -1.64 -6.73
CA PHE A 37 9.50 -1.86 -6.14
C PHE A 37 9.13 -0.71 -5.19
N VAL A 38 7.90 -0.21 -5.32
CA VAL A 38 7.40 0.92 -4.53
C VAL A 38 6.04 0.51 -3.99
N ASP A 39 5.91 0.48 -2.68
CA ASP A 39 4.68 0.11 -2.01
C ASP A 39 4.21 1.23 -1.07
N VAL A 40 2.93 1.59 -1.16
CA VAL A 40 2.40 2.80 -0.50
C VAL A 40 1.24 2.43 0.40
N LEU A 41 1.27 2.89 1.66
CA LEU A 41 0.15 2.76 2.60
C LEU A 41 -0.59 4.09 2.65
N HIS A 42 -1.84 4.11 2.20
CA HIS A 42 -2.72 5.29 2.26
C HIS A 42 -3.63 5.16 3.48
N THR A 43 -3.41 5.98 4.51
CA THR A 43 -4.15 5.89 5.78
C THR A 43 -4.92 7.14 6.13
N SER A 44 -4.75 8.24 5.39
CA SER A 44 -5.53 9.47 5.55
C SER A 44 -6.26 9.92 4.28
N TRP A 45 -7.23 10.83 4.43
CA TRP A 45 -7.99 11.42 3.32
C TRP A 45 -7.13 12.25 2.37
N VAL A 46 -5.93 12.63 2.80
CA VAL A 46 -5.05 13.54 2.07
C VAL A 46 -4.31 12.81 0.97
N SER A 47 -3.97 11.52 1.13
CA SER A 47 -3.34 10.73 0.08
C SER A 47 -4.24 9.63 -0.44
N ARG A 48 -4.79 9.85 -1.65
CA ARG A 48 -5.72 8.91 -2.30
C ARG A 48 -5.34 8.58 -3.73
N VAL A 49 -4.33 9.25 -4.25
CA VAL A 49 -3.82 9.01 -5.60
C VAL A 49 -2.82 7.85 -5.53
N PRO A 50 -2.95 6.82 -6.39
CA PRO A 50 -1.97 5.75 -6.47
C PRO A 50 -0.61 6.31 -6.87
N LYS A 51 0.41 5.94 -6.12
CA LYS A 51 1.80 6.39 -6.29
C LYS A 51 2.80 5.24 -6.31
N GLY A 52 2.35 4.03 -5.99
CA GLY A 52 3.19 2.85 -5.94
C GLY A 52 3.03 1.93 -7.14
N HIS A 53 3.88 0.90 -7.14
CA HIS A 53 3.58 -0.34 -7.83
C HIS A 53 2.40 -1.06 -7.17
N VAL A 54 2.21 -0.90 -5.87
CA VAL A 54 1.04 -1.33 -5.10
C VAL A 54 0.66 -0.24 -4.10
N ASP A 55 -0.64 0.01 -3.97
CA ASP A 55 -1.22 1.04 -3.10
C ASP A 55 -2.26 0.41 -2.19
N PHE A 56 -1.95 0.35 -0.90
CA PHE A 56 -2.79 -0.24 0.13
C PHE A 56 -3.72 0.80 0.76
N TYR A 57 -5.01 0.48 0.83
CA TYR A 57 -6.04 1.33 1.42
C TYR A 57 -6.76 0.60 2.56
N PRO A 58 -6.16 0.54 3.78
CA PRO A 58 -6.83 0.05 4.97
C PRO A 58 -8.02 0.92 5.35
N ASN A 59 -9.21 0.33 5.51
CA ASN A 59 -10.45 1.05 5.82
C ASN A 59 -10.65 2.30 4.93
N ASN A 60 -10.49 2.13 3.61
CA ASN A 60 -10.58 3.19 2.59
C ASN A 60 -9.55 4.33 2.73
N GLY A 61 -8.48 4.12 3.49
CA GLY A 61 -7.53 5.18 3.82
C GLY A 61 -8.11 6.22 4.78
N ASP A 62 -9.01 5.82 5.67
CA ASP A 62 -9.53 6.67 6.75
C ASP A 62 -9.23 6.03 8.11
N THR A 63 -7.96 6.05 8.48
CA THR A 63 -7.50 5.52 9.79
C THR A 63 -6.65 6.52 10.56
N GLY A 64 -6.10 7.53 9.88
CA GLY A 64 -5.26 8.57 10.44
C GLY A 64 -3.80 8.44 9.99
N HIS A 65 -3.12 9.59 9.85
CA HIS A 65 -1.76 9.67 9.29
C HIS A 65 -0.76 8.75 9.99
N MET A 66 -0.78 8.74 11.33
CA MET A 66 0.15 7.91 12.12
C MET A 66 -0.14 6.41 12.03
N MET A 67 -1.30 5.99 11.53
CA MET A 67 -1.64 4.57 11.44
C MET A 67 -0.79 3.82 10.42
N ALA A 68 -0.28 4.48 9.37
CA ALA A 68 0.64 3.83 8.42
C ALA A 68 1.88 3.28 9.14
N VAL A 69 2.43 4.03 10.10
CA VAL A 69 3.57 3.60 10.92
C VAL A 69 3.20 2.40 11.79
N TYR A 70 2.05 2.44 12.46
CA TYR A 70 1.59 1.36 13.32
C TYR A 70 1.29 0.08 12.55
N TYR A 71 0.62 0.15 11.40
CA TYR A 71 0.37 -1.01 10.55
C TYR A 71 1.66 -1.60 10.01
N TYR A 72 2.61 -0.76 9.57
CA TYR A 72 3.89 -1.25 9.10
C TYR A 72 4.68 -1.96 10.20
N THR A 73 4.79 -1.36 11.38
CA THR A 73 5.51 -2.00 12.51
C THR A 73 4.81 -3.25 13.02
N ASP A 74 3.47 -3.31 13.02
CA ASP A 74 2.74 -4.51 13.42
C ASP A 74 2.90 -5.64 12.40
N SER A 75 2.97 -5.33 11.10
CA SER A 75 3.16 -6.32 10.03
C SER A 75 4.45 -7.14 10.19
N ILE A 76 5.47 -6.59 10.86
CA ILE A 76 6.75 -7.28 11.11
C ILE A 76 6.60 -8.38 12.16
N LYS A 77 5.70 -8.23 13.14
CA LYS A 77 5.62 -9.08 14.34
C LYS A 77 5.09 -10.50 14.08
N ALA A 78 4.76 -10.84 12.83
CA ALA A 78 4.33 -12.16 12.36
C ALA A 78 3.10 -12.77 13.06
N LYS A 79 2.38 -12.01 13.91
CA LYS A 79 1.15 -12.48 14.58
C LYS A 79 -0.01 -12.65 13.60
N CYS A 80 0.00 -11.88 12.52
CA CYS A 80 -1.02 -11.91 11.49
C CYS A 80 -0.52 -11.24 10.21
N ARG A 81 -1.16 -11.57 9.09
CA ARG A 81 -0.83 -11.03 7.76
C ARG A 81 -1.92 -10.07 7.34
N TYR A 82 -1.54 -8.85 6.96
CA TYR A 82 -2.45 -7.88 6.39
C TYR A 82 -2.74 -8.22 4.92
N THR A 83 -3.53 -9.27 4.69
CA THR A 83 -3.91 -9.67 3.33
C THR A 83 -4.88 -8.64 2.75
N SER A 84 -4.44 -7.99 1.68
CA SER A 84 -5.21 -7.01 0.92
C SER A 84 -5.58 -7.57 -0.45
N TYR A 85 -6.67 -7.06 -1.01
CA TYR A 85 -7.30 -7.62 -2.21
C TYR A 85 -7.37 -6.57 -3.31
N LYS A 86 -6.96 -6.95 -4.51
CA LYS A 86 -7.08 -6.12 -5.70
C LYS A 86 -8.55 -5.87 -6.00
N CYS A 87 -8.90 -4.60 -6.17
CA CYS A 87 -10.26 -4.21 -6.49
C CYS A 87 -10.27 -2.89 -7.27
N THR A 88 -11.36 -2.60 -7.98
CA THR A 88 -11.48 -1.37 -8.77
C THR A 88 -11.63 -0.14 -7.86
N ASN A 89 -12.44 -0.27 -6.81
CA ASN A 89 -12.76 0.80 -5.87
C ASN A 89 -13.20 0.20 -4.52
N TRP A 90 -13.23 1.03 -3.48
CA TRP A 90 -13.65 0.63 -2.14
C TRP A 90 -15.09 0.08 -2.08
N LYS A 91 -16.02 0.67 -2.84
CA LYS A 91 -17.43 0.28 -2.84
C LYS A 91 -17.63 -1.16 -3.31
N ASP A 92 -16.89 -1.59 -4.35
CA ASP A 92 -16.95 -2.95 -4.85
C ASP A 92 -16.24 -3.94 -3.90
N PHE A 93 -15.22 -3.48 -3.17
CA PHE A 93 -14.56 -4.25 -2.11
C PHE A 93 -15.51 -4.52 -0.94
N GLU A 94 -16.17 -3.49 -0.40
CA GLU A 94 -17.16 -3.64 0.68
C GLU A 94 -18.37 -4.49 0.26
N ALA A 95 -18.79 -4.38 -1.00
CA ALA A 95 -19.87 -5.19 -1.55
C ALA A 95 -19.47 -6.66 -1.81
N GLY A 96 -18.21 -7.05 -1.54
CA GLY A 96 -17.73 -8.42 -1.73
C GLY A 96 -17.62 -8.85 -3.18
N LYS A 97 -17.49 -7.90 -4.13
CA LYS A 97 -17.45 -8.20 -5.58
C LYS A 97 -16.06 -8.53 -6.11
N CYS A 98 -15.04 -8.36 -5.28
CA CYS A 98 -13.65 -8.57 -5.65
C CYS A 98 -13.16 -9.94 -5.20
N ALA A 99 -12.21 -10.52 -5.94
CA ALA A 99 -11.69 -11.85 -5.65
C ALA A 99 -10.98 -11.85 -4.28
N THR A 100 -11.46 -12.69 -3.36
CA THR A 100 -10.93 -12.81 -1.99
C THR A 100 -10.18 -14.11 -1.73
N ASP A 101 -10.06 -14.97 -2.74
CA ASP A 101 -9.38 -16.25 -2.67
C ASP A 101 -7.87 -16.16 -2.95
N CYS A 102 -7.36 -14.95 -3.22
CA CYS A 102 -5.98 -14.69 -3.61
C CYS A 102 -5.49 -15.48 -4.82
N SER A 103 -6.41 -16.01 -5.65
CA SER A 103 -6.07 -16.68 -6.89
C SER A 103 -5.42 -15.71 -7.87
N ASN A 104 -4.49 -16.21 -8.70
CA ASN A 104 -3.82 -15.43 -9.76
C ASN A 104 -3.13 -14.14 -9.26
N ASN A 105 -2.50 -14.19 -8.08
CA ASN A 105 -1.82 -13.03 -7.48
C ASN A 105 -2.76 -11.83 -7.25
N SER A 106 -4.05 -12.07 -6.99
CA SER A 106 -5.05 -11.02 -6.71
C SER A 106 -4.94 -10.40 -5.31
N CYS A 107 -4.02 -10.89 -4.47
CA CYS A 107 -3.73 -10.33 -3.15
C CYS A 107 -2.30 -9.83 -3.02
N ASN A 108 -2.09 -8.90 -2.08
CA ASN A 108 -0.77 -8.53 -1.59
C ASN A 108 -0.80 -8.36 -0.06
N GLU A 109 0.34 -8.51 0.60
CA GLU A 109 0.44 -8.35 2.05
C GLU A 109 0.88 -6.93 2.38
N MET A 110 0.03 -6.14 3.05
CA MET A 110 0.37 -4.77 3.42
C MET A 110 1.51 -4.75 4.45
N GLY A 111 2.47 -3.85 4.25
CA GLY A 111 3.61 -3.65 5.15
C GLY A 111 4.85 -4.43 4.75
N HIS A 112 5.58 -4.97 5.72
CA HIS A 112 6.92 -5.53 5.52
C HIS A 112 6.95 -6.64 4.45
N TYR A 113 5.90 -7.47 4.38
CA TYR A 113 5.82 -8.61 3.47
C TYR A 113 5.19 -8.31 2.09
N ALA A 114 5.02 -7.03 1.75
CA ALA A 114 4.59 -6.64 0.40
C ALA A 114 5.57 -7.17 -0.66
N SER A 115 5.03 -7.70 -1.75
CA SER A 115 5.82 -8.37 -2.79
C SER A 115 5.56 -7.78 -4.17
N PRO A 116 6.60 -7.60 -5.01
CA PRO A 116 6.46 -7.10 -6.38
C PRO A 116 5.75 -8.08 -7.32
N ASP A 117 5.76 -9.38 -6.99
CA ASP A 117 5.17 -10.46 -7.81
C ASP A 117 3.68 -10.70 -7.52
N LYS A 118 3.14 -9.99 -6.53
CA LYS A 118 1.77 -10.08 -6.04
C LYS A 118 0.89 -8.98 -6.65
N ALA A 119 -0.32 -8.78 -6.13
CA ALA A 119 -1.24 -7.78 -6.64
C ALA A 119 -0.60 -6.38 -6.69
N ARG A 120 -0.81 -5.70 -7.82
CA ARG A 120 -0.33 -4.34 -8.15
C ARG A 120 -1.49 -3.38 -8.35
N GLY A 121 -1.21 -2.09 -8.24
CA GLY A 121 -2.20 -1.02 -8.22
C GLY A 121 -2.96 -0.98 -6.89
N ARG A 122 -4.22 -0.51 -6.92
CA ARG A 122 -5.05 -0.36 -5.72
C ARG A 122 -5.44 -1.72 -5.13
N VAL A 123 -5.11 -1.90 -3.85
CA VAL A 123 -5.50 -3.06 -3.06
C VAL A 123 -6.10 -2.60 -1.73
N TYR A 124 -7.14 -3.29 -1.28
CA TYR A 124 -7.96 -2.87 -0.14
C TYR A 124 -7.95 -3.92 0.95
N ILE A 125 -8.05 -3.44 2.19
CA ILE A 125 -8.07 -4.30 3.37
C ILE A 125 -8.94 -3.66 4.45
N ASN A 126 -9.65 -4.50 5.21
CA ASN A 126 -10.29 -4.07 6.45
C ASN A 126 -9.35 -4.31 7.63
N VAL A 127 -9.17 -3.32 8.49
CA VAL A 127 -8.39 -3.39 9.73
C VAL A 127 -9.28 -3.04 10.93
N LYS A 128 -8.88 -3.50 12.11
CA LYS A 128 -9.52 -3.21 13.41
C LYS A 128 -9.00 -1.89 13.98
N ASP A 129 -9.72 -1.38 14.98
CA ASP A 129 -9.33 -0.15 15.70
C ASP A 129 -8.22 -0.40 16.74
N ASP A 130 -8.08 -1.65 17.23
CA ASP A 130 -7.11 -2.04 18.26
C ASP A 130 -6.12 -3.10 17.76
N ALA A 131 -4.91 -3.10 18.35
CA ALA A 131 -3.87 -4.06 18.04
C ALA A 131 -4.21 -5.48 18.56
N PRO A 132 -3.89 -6.56 17.80
CA PRO A 132 -3.33 -6.54 16.45
C PRO A 132 -4.40 -6.11 15.42
N TYR A 133 -4.06 -5.11 14.59
CA TYR A 133 -5.06 -4.42 13.74
C TYR A 133 -5.52 -5.25 12.53
N CYS A 134 -4.79 -6.30 12.20
CA CYS A 134 -5.16 -7.24 11.16
C CYS A 134 -6.50 -7.94 11.46
N ARG A 135 -7.24 -8.22 10.39
CA ARG A 135 -8.49 -8.98 10.41
C ARG A 135 -8.27 -10.41 9.93
#